data_AF-A0A528KYB5-F1
#
_entry.id   AF-A0A528KYB5-F1
#
_cell.length_a   1.000
_cell.length_b   1.000
_cell.length_c   1.000
_cell.angle_alpha   90.00
_cell.angle_beta   90.00
_cell.angle_gamma   90.00
#
_symmetry.space_group_name_H-M   'P 1'
#
loop_
_entity.id
_entity.type
_entity.pdbx_description
1 polymer ?
#
loop_
_entity_poly.entity_id
_entity_poly.type
_entity_poly.pdbx_seq_one_letter_code
_entity_poly.pdbx_strand_id
1 'polypeptide(L)'
;MNAFSRRGACPALSAPMQTGDGLLVRLNPVTGGLAPNLLIRLGESALRHGNGIMEVTARGSLQIRGLSAESARMLAAEVDALGIAVRTGVPVEIGPLAGIDPEEIADPRPLAERLRAAIEEAGLTARLGPKVSVVVDGGGQLTMDTVAADVRLEAVRAGEDVRWAVSVAGDGSSAKPLVTADADAARDIAVAALRMVAEKGREAHTRDLSERQLASLAGWRSFAPPSVLPDISPTRGE
;
A
#
# COMPACT_ATOMS: atom_id res chain seq x y z
N MET A 1 9.03 -17.85 30.75
CA MET A 1 8.03 -17.17 29.91
C MET A 1 8.74 -16.09 29.12
N ASN A 2 9.21 -16.39 27.91
CA ASN A 2 9.80 -15.37 27.04
C ASN A 2 8.65 -14.60 26.40
N ALA A 3 8.39 -13.40 26.89
CA ALA A 3 7.53 -12.45 26.20
C ALA A 3 8.15 -12.23 24.81
N PHE A 4 7.50 -12.75 23.76
CA PHE A 4 7.87 -12.44 22.39
C PHE A 4 7.79 -10.92 22.23
N SER A 5 8.95 -10.26 22.22
CA SER A 5 9.03 -8.84 21.92
C SER A 5 8.29 -8.59 20.62
N ARG A 6 7.31 -7.68 20.63
CA ARG A 6 6.47 -7.41 19.45
C ARG A 6 7.42 -7.07 18.30
N ARG A 7 7.42 -7.90 17.26
CA ARG A 7 8.16 -7.66 16.02
C ARG A 7 7.58 -6.40 15.37
N GLY A 8 8.21 -5.27 15.67
CA GLY A 8 7.72 -3.93 15.36
C GLY A 8 8.13 -3.44 13.98
N ALA A 9 9.10 -4.06 13.32
CA ALA A 9 9.60 -3.65 12.00
C ALA A 9 9.28 -4.68 10.91
N CYS A 10 8.97 -4.19 9.71
CA CYS A 10 8.93 -5.05 8.51
C CYS A 10 10.37 -5.38 8.11
N PRO A 11 10.74 -6.66 7.89
CA PRO A 11 12.12 -7.04 7.57
C PRO A 11 12.49 -6.59 6.15
N ALA A 12 12.81 -5.33 5.92
CA ALA A 12 13.24 -4.87 4.60
C ALA A 12 14.65 -5.39 4.27
N LEU A 13 15.05 -5.37 2.99
CA LEU A 13 16.44 -5.66 2.59
C LEU A 13 17.46 -4.79 3.36
N SER A 14 17.14 -3.51 3.57
CA SER A 14 17.99 -2.55 4.28
C SER A 14 17.95 -2.70 5.81
N ALA A 15 16.98 -3.45 6.34
CA ALA A 15 16.82 -3.69 7.77
C ALA A 15 16.35 -5.14 8.03
N PRO A 16 17.25 -6.13 7.87
CA PRO A 16 16.93 -7.54 8.11
C PRO A 16 16.51 -7.77 9.57
N MET A 17 15.60 -8.73 9.79
CA MET A 17 15.10 -9.06 11.13
C MET A 17 15.67 -10.39 11.62
N GLN A 18 16.11 -10.44 12.87
CA GLN A 18 16.55 -11.68 13.50
C GLN A 18 15.40 -12.67 13.71
N THR A 19 15.61 -13.91 13.28
CA THR A 19 14.75 -15.08 13.48
C THR A 19 15.57 -16.26 14.02
N GLY A 20 14.91 -17.40 14.27
CA GLY A 20 15.56 -18.58 14.88
C GLY A 20 16.57 -19.26 13.96
N ASP A 21 16.51 -19.00 12.66
CA ASP A 21 17.33 -19.58 11.61
C ASP A 21 18.37 -18.59 11.04
N GLY A 22 18.46 -17.37 11.56
CA GLY A 22 19.33 -16.31 11.03
C GLY A 22 18.57 -15.01 10.85
N LEU A 23 18.96 -14.20 9.87
CA LEU A 23 18.23 -13.02 9.45
C LEU A 23 17.20 -13.39 8.37
N LEU A 24 16.09 -12.69 8.41
CA LEU A 24 15.01 -12.71 7.44
C LEU A 24 14.96 -11.36 6.73
N VAL A 25 14.85 -11.38 5.41
CA VAL A 25 14.52 -10.21 4.59
C VAL A 25 13.24 -10.45 3.82
N ARG A 26 12.55 -9.37 3.48
CA ARG A 26 11.34 -9.33 2.70
C ARG A 26 11.55 -8.39 1.52
N LEU A 27 11.20 -8.91 0.36
CA LEU A 27 11.21 -8.25 -0.93
C LEU A 27 9.76 -8.05 -1.36
N ASN A 28 9.38 -6.82 -1.67
CA ASN A 28 8.09 -6.54 -2.30
C ASN A 28 8.37 -6.03 -3.72
N PRO A 29 8.41 -6.91 -4.74
CA PRO A 29 8.60 -6.48 -6.12
C PRO A 29 7.53 -5.48 -6.55
N VAL A 30 7.89 -4.52 -7.40
CA VAL A 30 6.93 -3.59 -8.01
C VAL A 30 5.80 -4.35 -8.72
N THR A 31 4.62 -3.74 -8.76
CA THR A 31 3.39 -4.26 -9.35
C THR A 31 3.58 -4.77 -10.79
N GLY A 32 3.00 -5.93 -11.11
CA GLY A 32 3.10 -6.60 -12.41
C GLY A 32 3.78 -7.97 -12.39
N GLY A 33 4.31 -8.39 -11.23
CA GLY A 33 4.94 -9.70 -11.04
C GLY A 33 6.45 -9.70 -11.33
N LEU A 34 7.08 -10.86 -11.17
CA LEU A 34 8.49 -11.07 -11.52
C LEU A 34 8.59 -11.94 -12.77
N ALA A 35 9.43 -11.52 -13.72
CA ALA A 35 9.77 -12.33 -14.87
C ALA A 35 10.40 -13.67 -14.40
N PRO A 36 10.11 -14.81 -15.05
CA PRO A 36 10.59 -16.12 -14.61
C PRO A 36 12.11 -16.20 -14.44
N ASN A 37 12.88 -15.55 -15.31
CA ASN A 37 14.34 -15.50 -15.21
C ASN A 37 14.82 -14.74 -13.95
N LEU A 38 14.15 -13.65 -13.56
CA LEU A 38 14.47 -12.93 -12.32
C LEU A 38 14.13 -13.78 -11.11
N LEU A 39 13.02 -14.51 -11.13
CA LEU A 39 12.66 -15.41 -10.04
C LEU A 39 13.68 -16.55 -9.87
N ILE A 40 14.16 -17.14 -10.97
CA ILE A 40 15.23 -18.15 -10.94
C ILE A 40 16.49 -17.56 -10.31
N ARG A 41 16.96 -16.40 -10.80
CA ARG A 41 18.16 -15.74 -10.28
C ARG A 41 18.02 -15.35 -8.81
N LEU A 42 16.83 -14.94 -8.39
CA LEU A 42 16.54 -14.65 -6.98
C LEU A 42 16.57 -15.93 -6.13
N GLY A 43 16.02 -17.04 -6.62
CA GLY A 43 16.09 -18.34 -5.95
C GLY A 43 17.51 -18.85 -5.81
N GLU A 44 18.34 -18.73 -6.84
CA GLU A 44 19.76 -19.06 -6.78
C GLU A 44 20.51 -18.18 -5.76
N SER A 45 20.17 -16.89 -5.69
CA SER A 45 20.72 -15.97 -4.70
C SER A 45 20.32 -16.37 -3.27
N ALA A 46 19.05 -16.73 -3.05
CA ALA A 46 18.55 -17.22 -1.77
C ALA A 46 19.24 -18.54 -1.33
N LEU A 47 19.59 -19.42 -2.27
CA LEU A 47 20.37 -20.63 -2.01
C LEU A 47 21.83 -20.34 -1.64
N ARG A 48 22.47 -19.36 -2.28
CA ARG A 48 23.86 -18.99 -1.99
C ARG A 48 24.01 -18.28 -0.65
N HIS A 49 23.10 -17.38 -0.32
CA HIS A 49 23.25 -16.44 0.80
C HIS A 49 22.44 -16.85 2.03
N GLY A 50 21.30 -17.52 1.84
CA GLY A 50 20.39 -17.93 2.91
C GLY A 50 20.43 -19.43 3.20
N ASN A 51 19.34 -19.95 3.74
CA ASN A 51 19.14 -21.38 3.98
C ASN A 51 18.33 -22.08 2.88
N GLY A 52 18.16 -21.44 1.72
CA GLY A 52 17.38 -21.97 0.59
C GLY A 52 15.86 -21.89 0.74
N ILE A 53 15.34 -21.32 1.83
CA ILE A 53 13.90 -21.13 2.03
C ILE A 53 13.48 -19.76 1.50
N MET A 54 12.55 -19.78 0.54
CA MET A 54 11.87 -18.59 0.04
C MET A 54 10.35 -18.76 0.15
N GLU A 55 9.68 -17.83 0.82
CA GLU A 55 8.24 -17.90 1.11
C GLU A 55 7.48 -16.75 0.42
N VAL A 56 6.25 -17.01 -0.05
CA VAL A 56 5.33 -15.95 -0.50
C VAL A 56 4.42 -15.59 0.67
N THR A 57 4.32 -14.31 1.02
CA THR A 57 3.41 -13.87 2.09
C THR A 57 1.98 -13.73 1.60
N ALA A 58 1.04 -13.62 2.55
CA ALA A 58 -0.36 -13.31 2.26
C ALA A 58 -0.59 -12.01 1.47
N ARG A 59 0.43 -11.14 1.35
CA ARG A 59 0.40 -9.91 0.55
C ARG A 59 1.28 -9.98 -0.69
N GLY A 60 1.68 -11.18 -1.11
CA GLY A 60 2.47 -11.38 -2.34
C GLY A 60 3.93 -10.93 -2.26
N SER A 61 4.43 -10.51 -1.10
CA SER A 61 5.87 -10.23 -0.93
C SER A 61 6.66 -11.54 -0.81
N LEU A 62 7.91 -11.56 -1.26
CA LEU A 62 8.83 -12.68 -1.07
C LEU A 62 9.62 -12.54 0.22
N GLN A 63 9.87 -13.64 0.93
CA GLN A 63 10.66 -13.70 2.15
C GLN A 63 11.83 -14.65 1.96
N ILE A 64 13.05 -14.21 2.28
CA ILE A 64 14.28 -15.01 2.20
C ILE A 64 14.89 -15.12 3.59
N ARG A 65 15.25 -16.34 3.98
CA ARG A 65 15.64 -16.68 5.35
C ARG A 65 17.06 -17.22 5.45
N GLY A 66 17.54 -17.37 6.68
CA GLY A 66 18.81 -18.03 6.95
C GLY A 66 20.05 -17.17 6.73
N LEU A 67 19.88 -15.85 6.66
CA LEU A 67 20.95 -14.94 6.28
C LEU A 67 21.83 -14.60 7.50
N SER A 68 23.13 -14.49 7.31
CA SER A 68 24.01 -13.70 8.17
C SER A 68 23.94 -12.21 7.82
N ALA A 69 24.43 -11.32 8.69
CA ALA A 69 24.51 -9.88 8.40
C ALA A 69 25.36 -9.55 7.17
N GLU A 70 26.34 -10.39 6.85
CA GLU A 70 27.16 -10.27 5.64
C GLU A 70 26.41 -10.74 4.40
N SER A 71 25.87 -11.96 4.43
CA SER A 71 25.12 -12.53 3.31
C SER A 71 23.85 -11.72 2.98
N ALA A 72 23.22 -11.06 3.95
CA ALA A 72 22.10 -10.15 3.71
C ALA A 72 22.52 -8.94 2.87
N ARG A 73 23.71 -8.39 3.10
CA ARG A 73 24.27 -7.30 2.27
C ARG A 73 24.62 -7.78 0.86
N MET A 74 25.15 -9.00 0.74
CA MET A 74 25.45 -9.60 -0.57
C MET A 74 24.17 -9.87 -1.38
N LEU A 75 23.15 -10.45 -0.75
CA LEU A 75 21.83 -10.65 -1.33
C LEU A 75 21.23 -9.31 -1.80
N ALA A 76 21.27 -8.26 -0.97
CA ALA A 76 20.76 -6.96 -1.34
C ALA A 76 21.49 -6.39 -2.58
N ALA A 77 22.82 -6.51 -2.64
CA ALA A 77 23.61 -6.08 -3.80
C ALA A 77 23.29 -6.87 -5.07
N GLU A 78 23.07 -8.19 -4.95
CA GLU A 78 22.64 -9.01 -6.08
C GLU A 78 21.25 -8.58 -6.56
N VAL A 79 20.27 -8.39 -5.66
CA VAL A 79 18.92 -7.93 -6.01
C VAL A 79 18.94 -6.58 -6.74
N ASP A 80 19.77 -5.63 -6.30
CA ASP A 80 19.98 -4.36 -6.99
C ASP A 80 20.58 -4.59 -8.39
N ALA A 81 21.58 -5.47 -8.52
CA ALA A 81 22.17 -5.81 -9.81
C ALA A 81 21.22 -6.59 -10.74
N LEU A 82 20.20 -7.26 -10.19
CA LEU A 82 19.10 -7.87 -10.95
C LEU A 82 18.13 -6.81 -11.50
N GLY A 83 18.20 -5.56 -11.03
CA GLY A 83 17.25 -4.50 -11.38
C GLY A 83 15.86 -4.77 -10.82
N ILE A 84 15.74 -5.59 -9.77
CA ILE A 84 14.45 -5.85 -9.14
C ILE A 84 14.06 -4.62 -8.32
N ALA A 85 13.13 -3.84 -8.86
CA ALA A 85 12.56 -2.73 -8.13
C ALA A 85 11.77 -3.24 -6.91
N VAL A 86 12.16 -2.78 -5.73
CA VAL A 86 11.50 -3.11 -4.46
C VAL A 86 10.70 -1.91 -3.99
N ARG A 87 9.44 -2.13 -3.61
CA ARG A 87 8.58 -1.05 -3.11
C ARG A 87 9.10 -0.49 -1.81
N THR A 88 9.14 0.84 -1.74
CA THR A 88 9.41 1.62 -0.53
C THR A 88 8.16 2.40 -0.13
N GLY A 89 8.07 2.77 1.14
CA GLY A 89 6.98 3.60 1.65
C GLY A 89 5.78 2.81 2.20
N VAL A 90 4.64 3.48 2.30
CA VAL A 90 3.39 2.87 2.78
C VAL A 90 2.94 1.83 1.75
N PRO A 91 2.70 0.56 2.15
CA PRO A 91 2.20 -0.45 1.23
C PRO A 91 0.83 -0.06 0.67
N VAL A 92 0.76 0.08 -0.65
CA VAL A 92 -0.48 0.18 -1.43
C VAL A 92 -0.54 -1.05 -2.31
N GLU A 93 -1.39 -2.00 -1.92
CA GLU A 93 -1.54 -3.29 -2.60
C GLU A 93 -2.66 -3.25 -3.63
N ILE A 94 -2.48 -3.96 -4.73
CA ILE A 94 -3.49 -4.17 -5.77
C ILE A 94 -3.65 -5.65 -6.05
N GLY A 95 -4.75 -6.03 -6.72
CA GLY A 95 -5.00 -7.41 -7.10
C GLY A 95 -3.88 -8.00 -7.99
N PRO A 96 -3.62 -9.32 -7.89
CA PRO A 96 -2.55 -9.97 -8.66
C PRO A 96 -2.80 -9.98 -10.17
N LEU A 97 -4.06 -9.83 -10.61
CA LEU A 97 -4.46 -9.77 -12.02
C LEU A 97 -4.85 -8.35 -12.47
N ALA A 98 -4.49 -7.31 -11.71
CA ALA A 98 -4.84 -5.93 -12.00
C ALA A 98 -4.45 -5.50 -13.43
N GLY A 99 -5.45 -5.11 -14.22
CA GLY A 99 -5.31 -4.71 -15.62
C GLY A 99 -5.09 -5.85 -16.60
N ILE A 100 -5.34 -7.09 -16.17
CA ILE A 100 -5.25 -8.33 -16.96
C ILE A 100 -6.57 -9.12 -16.86
N ASP A 101 -7.23 -9.08 -15.70
CA ASP A 101 -8.48 -9.80 -15.45
C ASP A 101 -9.63 -9.28 -16.34
N PRO A 102 -10.21 -10.09 -17.22
CA PRO A 102 -11.33 -9.66 -18.06
C PRO A 102 -12.62 -9.37 -17.25
N GLU A 103 -12.71 -9.85 -16.01
CA GLU A 103 -13.86 -9.59 -15.14
C GLU A 103 -13.68 -8.35 -14.26
N GLU A 104 -12.57 -7.62 -14.39
CA GLU A 104 -12.33 -6.44 -13.57
C GLU A 104 -13.37 -5.34 -13.82
N ILE A 105 -13.78 -4.66 -12.74
CA ILE A 105 -14.68 -3.50 -12.85
C ILE A 105 -13.90 -2.29 -13.35
N ALA A 106 -12.67 -2.10 -12.85
CA ALA A 106 -11.73 -1.11 -13.36
C ALA A 106 -10.28 -1.48 -13.04
N ASP A 107 -9.34 -1.07 -13.90
CA ASP A 107 -7.91 -1.18 -13.63
C ASP A 107 -7.52 -0.35 -12.38
N PRO A 108 -7.05 -0.97 -11.29
CA PRO A 108 -6.71 -0.27 -10.06
C PRO A 108 -5.32 0.40 -10.11
N ARG A 109 -4.47 0.07 -11.11
CA ARG A 109 -3.07 0.54 -11.17
C ARG A 109 -2.97 2.07 -11.21
N PRO A 110 -3.73 2.81 -12.05
CA PRO A 110 -3.62 4.27 -12.10
C PRO A 110 -4.02 4.95 -10.78
N LEU A 111 -5.04 4.43 -10.08
CA LEU A 111 -5.44 4.94 -8.78
C LEU A 111 -4.39 4.64 -7.70
N ALA A 112 -3.84 3.43 -7.70
CA ALA A 112 -2.79 3.04 -6.77
C ALA A 112 -1.52 3.90 -6.94
N GLU A 113 -1.09 4.19 -8.17
CA GLU A 113 0.07 5.07 -8.42
C GLU A 113 -0.20 6.51 -7.96
N ARG A 114 -1.37 7.09 -8.30
CA ARG A 114 -1.76 8.42 -7.80
C ARG A 114 -1.80 8.47 -6.28
N LEU A 115 -2.26 7.40 -5.62
CA LEU A 115 -2.31 7.34 -4.17
C LEU A 115 -0.91 7.25 -3.55
N ARG A 116 0.00 6.45 -4.12
CA ARG A 116 1.40 6.38 -3.66
C ARG A 116 2.07 7.75 -3.74
N ALA A 117 1.94 8.43 -4.88
CA ALA A 117 2.47 9.78 -5.06
C ALA A 117 1.90 10.77 -4.02
N ALA A 118 0.58 10.73 -3.79
CA ALA A 118 -0.06 11.62 -2.81
C ALA A 118 0.35 11.33 -1.36
N ILE A 119 0.60 10.06 -1.01
CA ILE A 119 1.13 9.67 0.31
C ILE A 119 2.55 10.21 0.51
N GLU A 120 3.39 10.12 -0.53
CA GLU A 120 4.76 10.63 -0.52
C GLU A 120 4.80 12.15 -0.42
N GLU A 121 4.04 12.86 -1.26
CA GLU A 121 3.91 14.32 -1.25
C GLU A 121 3.41 14.82 0.12
N ALA A 122 2.51 14.08 0.76
CA ALA A 122 2.01 14.38 2.10
C ALA A 122 3.03 14.11 3.23
N GLY A 123 4.20 13.55 2.93
CA GLY A 123 5.25 13.22 3.91
C GLY A 123 4.83 12.14 4.92
N LEU A 124 3.90 11.26 4.55
CA LEU A 124 3.29 10.31 5.49
C LEU A 124 4.15 9.08 5.75
N THR A 125 5.02 8.70 4.82
CA THR A 125 5.87 7.51 4.90
C THR A 125 6.64 7.39 6.21
N ALA A 126 7.25 8.48 6.70
CA ALA A 126 8.01 8.47 7.94
C ALA A 126 7.14 8.59 9.21
N ARG A 127 5.88 9.01 9.06
CA ARG A 127 4.96 9.33 10.16
C ARG A 127 4.03 8.17 10.52
N LEU A 128 3.81 7.26 9.58
CA LEU A 128 2.95 6.10 9.77
C LEU A 128 3.69 4.90 10.36
N GLY A 129 2.92 4.05 11.02
CA GLY A 129 3.40 2.76 11.52
C GLY A 129 3.75 1.80 10.38
N PRO A 130 4.72 0.89 10.59
CA PRO A 130 5.19 -0.05 9.57
C PRO A 130 4.15 -1.11 9.16
N LYS A 131 2.99 -1.14 9.82
CA LYS A 131 1.86 -2.04 9.52
C LYS A 131 0.68 -1.30 8.88
N VAL A 132 0.74 0.03 8.77
CA VAL A 132 -0.29 0.79 8.09
C VAL A 132 -0.25 0.50 6.61
N SER A 133 -1.40 0.23 6.00
CA SER A 133 -1.45 -0.16 4.57
C SER A 133 -2.77 0.15 3.91
N VAL A 134 -2.74 0.24 2.58
CA VAL A 134 -3.90 0.46 1.73
C VAL A 134 -4.06 -0.68 0.73
N VAL A 135 -5.31 -1.03 0.42
CA VAL A 135 -5.68 -1.90 -0.69
C VAL A 135 -6.48 -1.09 -1.71
N VAL A 136 -6.15 -1.25 -2.99
CA VAL A 136 -6.93 -0.76 -4.13
C VAL A 136 -7.32 -1.97 -4.98
N ASP A 137 -8.58 -2.36 -4.91
CA ASP A 137 -9.13 -3.54 -5.58
C ASP A 137 -10.01 -3.10 -6.76
N GLY A 138 -9.67 -3.58 -7.96
CA GLY A 138 -10.39 -3.27 -9.19
C GLY A 138 -11.68 -4.06 -9.37
N GLY A 139 -11.98 -5.00 -8.46
CA GLY A 139 -12.96 -6.06 -8.70
C GLY A 139 -12.42 -7.04 -9.74
N GLY A 140 -12.87 -8.29 -9.70
CA GLY A 140 -12.40 -9.35 -10.60
C GLY A 140 -12.61 -10.73 -10.01
N GLN A 141 -12.02 -11.74 -10.62
CA GLN A 141 -12.10 -13.14 -10.19
C GLN A 141 -11.34 -13.39 -8.89
N LEU A 142 -10.21 -12.70 -8.68
CA LEU A 142 -9.38 -12.82 -7.49
C LEU A 142 -9.52 -11.59 -6.60
N THR A 143 -10.36 -11.71 -5.56
CA THR A 143 -10.61 -10.60 -4.63
C THR A 143 -9.49 -10.43 -3.61
N MET A 144 -9.35 -9.21 -3.10
CA MET A 144 -8.41 -8.88 -2.03
C MET A 144 -9.07 -8.95 -0.64
N ASP A 145 -10.19 -9.66 -0.49
CA ASP A 145 -11.03 -9.65 0.71
C ASP A 145 -10.37 -10.22 1.95
N THR A 146 -9.40 -11.12 1.78
CA THR A 146 -8.67 -11.72 2.92
C THR A 146 -7.51 -10.83 3.40
N VAL A 147 -7.17 -9.79 2.65
CA VAL A 147 -6.05 -8.89 2.96
C VAL A 147 -6.53 -7.76 3.83
N ALA A 148 -6.35 -7.85 5.15
CA ALA A 148 -6.68 -6.75 6.04
C ALA A 148 -5.86 -5.48 5.72
N ALA A 149 -6.48 -4.30 5.76
CA ALA A 149 -5.84 -3.02 5.50
C ALA A 149 -6.42 -1.89 6.38
N ASP A 150 -5.69 -0.79 6.48
CA ASP A 150 -6.17 0.41 7.18
C ASP A 150 -7.17 1.17 6.32
N VAL A 151 -6.93 1.23 5.01
CA VAL A 151 -7.86 1.80 4.03
C VAL A 151 -8.05 0.81 2.90
N ARG A 152 -9.28 0.67 2.40
CA ARG A 152 -9.61 -0.11 1.21
C ARG A 152 -10.38 0.76 0.23
N LEU A 153 -10.01 0.68 -1.04
CA LEU A 153 -10.71 1.29 -2.16
C LEU A 153 -11.10 0.16 -3.10
N GLU A 154 -12.40 -0.08 -3.26
CA GLU A 154 -12.92 -1.16 -4.09
C GLU A 154 -13.76 -0.60 -5.23
N ALA A 155 -13.46 -0.99 -6.47
CA ALA A 155 -14.24 -0.58 -7.61
C ALA A 155 -15.65 -1.17 -7.55
N VAL A 156 -16.65 -0.33 -7.75
CA VAL A 156 -18.07 -0.70 -7.75
C VAL A 156 -18.74 -0.12 -8.99
N ARG A 157 -19.62 -0.92 -9.62
CA ARG A 157 -20.45 -0.46 -10.73
C ARG A 157 -21.56 0.44 -10.20
N ALA A 158 -21.69 1.64 -10.77
CA ALA A 158 -22.73 2.61 -10.45
C ALA A 158 -23.46 3.01 -11.75
N GLY A 159 -24.32 2.12 -12.24
CA GLY A 159 -24.90 2.28 -13.58
C GLY A 159 -23.83 2.00 -14.65
N GLU A 160 -23.63 2.95 -15.56
CA GLU A 160 -22.59 2.90 -16.59
C GLU A 160 -21.21 3.39 -16.09
N ASP A 161 -21.18 4.05 -14.92
CA ASP A 161 -19.96 4.59 -14.34
C ASP A 161 -19.31 3.62 -13.36
N VAL A 162 -18.00 3.78 -13.15
CA VAL A 162 -17.27 3.14 -12.06
C VAL A 162 -17.04 4.13 -10.94
N ARG A 163 -17.36 3.71 -9.71
CA ARG A 163 -17.03 4.43 -8.49
C ARG A 163 -16.19 3.55 -7.57
N TRP A 164 -15.66 4.14 -6.51
CA TRP A 164 -14.80 3.47 -5.55
C TRP A 164 -15.46 3.51 -4.17
N ALA A 165 -15.81 2.34 -3.64
CA ALA A 165 -16.23 2.18 -2.26
C ALA A 165 -14.99 2.29 -1.36
N VAL A 166 -15.00 3.28 -0.46
CA VAL A 166 -13.95 3.50 0.52
C VAL A 166 -14.40 2.94 1.86
N SER A 167 -13.58 2.08 2.43
CA SER A 167 -13.77 1.53 3.78
C SER A 167 -12.46 1.56 4.56
N VAL A 168 -12.55 1.42 5.87
CA VAL A 168 -11.39 1.44 6.77
C VAL A 168 -11.42 0.29 7.75
N ALA A 169 -10.24 -0.06 8.27
CA ALA A 169 -10.03 -0.96 9.39
C ALA A 169 -10.69 -2.34 9.21
N GLY A 170 -9.96 -3.24 8.55
CA GLY A 170 -10.39 -4.63 8.45
C GLY A 170 -10.09 -5.23 7.10
N ASP A 171 -10.77 -6.33 6.83
CA ASP A 171 -10.75 -7.09 5.59
C ASP A 171 -12.12 -6.95 4.88
N GLY A 172 -12.38 -7.69 3.80
CA GLY A 172 -13.64 -7.58 3.05
C GLY A 172 -14.90 -7.89 3.88
N SER A 173 -14.75 -8.60 5.01
CA SER A 173 -15.86 -8.97 5.89
C SER A 173 -16.08 -8.01 7.07
N SER A 174 -15.03 -7.32 7.49
CA SER A 174 -14.99 -6.59 8.76
C SER A 174 -14.71 -5.09 8.60
N ALA A 175 -14.34 -4.64 7.40
CA ALA A 175 -14.08 -3.24 7.12
C ALA A 175 -15.31 -2.37 7.35
N LYS A 176 -15.09 -1.19 7.93
CA LYS A 176 -16.13 -0.19 8.18
C LYS A 176 -16.32 0.66 6.92
N PRO A 177 -17.48 0.60 6.24
CA PRO A 177 -17.72 1.43 5.07
C PRO A 177 -17.75 2.91 5.44
N LEU A 178 -17.21 3.76 4.57
CA LEU A 178 -17.23 5.22 4.73
C LEU A 178 -18.13 5.86 3.67
N VAL A 179 -17.74 5.74 2.40
CA VAL A 179 -18.38 6.46 1.29
C VAL A 179 -18.04 5.81 -0.04
N THR A 180 -18.93 5.95 -1.03
CA THR A 180 -18.62 5.63 -2.43
C THR A 180 -18.41 6.95 -3.18
N ALA A 181 -17.26 7.09 -3.85
CA ALA A 181 -16.86 8.32 -4.52
C ALA A 181 -16.17 8.06 -5.87
N ASP A 182 -15.90 9.10 -6.64
CA ASP A 182 -15.02 8.99 -7.81
C ASP A 182 -13.56 8.70 -7.39
N ALA A 183 -12.70 8.44 -8.38
CA ALA A 183 -11.32 8.01 -8.13
C ALA A 183 -10.41 9.12 -7.57
N ASP A 184 -10.75 10.40 -7.70
CA ASP A 184 -9.98 11.49 -7.10
C ASP A 184 -10.40 11.71 -5.65
N ALA A 185 -11.71 11.78 -5.41
CA ALA A 185 -12.26 11.88 -4.06
C ALA A 185 -11.86 10.69 -3.19
N ALA A 186 -11.92 9.46 -3.72
CA ALA A 186 -11.52 8.26 -2.98
C ALA A 186 -10.03 8.28 -2.59
N ARG A 187 -9.15 8.74 -3.48
CA ARG A 187 -7.72 8.98 -3.18
C ARG A 187 -7.59 9.99 -2.04
N ASP A 188 -8.27 11.12 -2.12
CA ASP A 188 -8.15 12.21 -1.14
C ASP A 188 -8.64 11.78 0.25
N ILE A 189 -9.76 11.05 0.30
CA ILE A 189 -10.28 10.45 1.53
C ILE A 189 -9.28 9.45 2.12
N ALA A 190 -8.65 8.61 1.29
CA ALA A 190 -7.64 7.66 1.74
C ALA A 190 -6.41 8.37 2.35
N VAL A 191 -5.88 9.39 1.67
CA VAL A 191 -4.77 10.22 2.18
C VAL A 191 -5.16 10.90 3.49
N ALA A 192 -6.39 11.39 3.60
CA ALA A 192 -6.87 12.02 4.82
C ALA A 192 -7.00 11.06 5.99
N ALA A 193 -7.52 9.85 5.77
CA ALA A 193 -7.57 8.82 6.79
C ALA A 193 -6.15 8.52 7.30
N LEU A 194 -5.18 8.41 6.39
CA LEU A 194 -3.77 8.21 6.73
C LEU A 194 -3.17 9.40 7.49
N ARG A 195 -3.52 10.65 7.14
CA ARG A 195 -3.11 11.84 7.91
C ARG A 195 -3.61 11.79 9.35
N MET A 196 -4.88 11.43 9.56
CA MET A 196 -5.46 11.31 10.90
C MET A 196 -4.78 10.21 11.73
N VAL A 197 -4.37 9.10 11.09
CA VAL A 197 -3.56 8.06 11.74
C VAL A 197 -2.18 8.60 12.11
N ALA A 198 -1.51 9.27 11.18
CA ALA A 198 -0.19 9.86 11.41
C ALA A 198 -0.17 10.91 12.54
N GLU A 199 -1.28 11.64 12.75
CA GLU A 199 -1.45 12.58 13.87
C GLU A 199 -1.59 11.89 15.23
N LYS A 200 -2.17 10.69 15.27
CA LYS A 200 -2.26 9.87 16.49
C LYS A 200 -0.94 9.19 16.86
N GLY A 201 -0.05 9.01 15.88
CA GLY A 201 1.30 8.50 16.06
C GLY A 201 1.53 7.14 15.41
N ARG A 202 2.77 6.65 15.52
CA ARG A 202 3.28 5.51 14.75
C ARG A 202 2.67 4.15 15.12
N GLU A 203 2.04 4.04 16.27
CA GLU A 203 1.35 2.81 16.70
C GLU A 203 -0.14 2.82 16.36
N ALA A 204 -0.67 3.93 15.84
CA ALA A 204 -2.07 4.07 15.51
C ALA A 204 -2.41 3.40 14.16
N HIS A 205 -3.67 3.02 14.07
CA HIS A 205 -4.33 2.45 12.89
C HIS A 205 -5.65 3.17 12.64
N THR A 206 -6.27 2.97 11.47
CA THR A 206 -7.60 3.57 11.20
C THR A 206 -8.69 3.06 12.15
N ARG A 207 -8.50 1.88 12.76
CA ARG A 207 -9.39 1.35 13.81
C ARG A 207 -9.43 2.22 15.07
N ASP A 208 -8.41 3.06 15.27
CA ASP A 208 -8.26 3.94 16.43
C ASP A 208 -8.84 5.36 16.18
N LEU A 209 -9.40 5.59 14.99
CA LEU A 209 -10.12 6.82 14.66
C LEU A 209 -11.46 6.86 15.41
N SER A 210 -11.82 8.04 15.93
CA SER A 210 -13.11 8.25 16.58
C SER A 210 -14.26 8.28 15.58
N GLU A 211 -15.49 8.01 16.04
CA GLU A 211 -16.68 8.10 15.19
C GLU A 211 -16.82 9.47 14.50
N ARG A 212 -16.44 10.55 15.18
CA ARG A 212 -16.43 11.91 14.61
C ARG A 212 -15.44 12.04 13.45
N GLN A 213 -14.25 11.42 13.57
CA GLN A 213 -13.26 11.40 12.49
C GLN A 213 -13.77 10.59 11.30
N LEU A 214 -14.35 9.42 11.55
CA LEU A 214 -14.94 8.58 10.50
C LEU A 214 -16.10 9.30 9.79
N ALA A 215 -16.99 9.96 10.54
CA ALA A 215 -18.08 10.76 9.98
C ALA A 215 -17.57 11.93 9.13
N SER A 216 -16.45 12.56 9.52
CA SER A 216 -15.84 13.64 8.73
C SER A 216 -15.24 13.15 7.41
N LEU A 217 -14.69 11.93 7.38
CA LEU A 217 -14.21 11.29 6.16
C LEU A 217 -15.37 10.89 5.24
N ALA A 218 -16.46 10.37 5.81
CA ALA A 218 -17.67 10.01 5.05
C ALA A 218 -18.40 11.24 4.48
N GLY A 219 -18.39 12.36 5.21
CA GLY A 219 -18.96 13.64 4.78
C GLY A 219 -18.04 14.48 3.88
N TRP A 220 -16.87 13.96 3.51
CA TRP A 220 -15.90 14.69 2.69
C TRP A 220 -16.53 15.08 1.36
N ARG A 221 -16.58 16.38 1.10
CA ARG A 221 -16.85 16.95 -0.22
C ARG A 221 -15.53 17.49 -0.73
N SER A 222 -15.11 17.08 -1.92
CA SER A 222 -13.89 17.57 -2.56
C SER A 222 -13.94 19.10 -2.60
N PHE A 223 -13.17 19.75 -1.73
CA PHE A 223 -12.92 21.17 -1.88
C PHE A 223 -11.86 21.30 -2.97
N ALA A 224 -12.28 21.61 -4.19
CA ALA A 224 -11.36 22.23 -5.13
C ALA A 224 -10.82 23.52 -4.45
N PRO A 225 -9.51 23.80 -4.51
CA PRO A 225 -9.00 25.07 -3.99
C PRO A 225 -9.76 26.21 -4.69
N PRO A 226 -10.23 27.25 -3.97
CA PRO A 226 -10.88 28.37 -4.62
C PRO A 226 -9.91 28.96 -5.63
N SER A 227 -10.31 28.93 -6.90
CA SER A 227 -9.59 29.59 -7.99
C SER A 227 -9.54 31.09 -7.67
N VAL A 228 -8.41 31.54 -7.12
CA VAL A 228 -8.15 32.97 -6.91
C VAL A 228 -7.60 33.52 -8.22
N LEU A 229 -8.50 33.92 -9.11
CA LEU A 229 -8.23 34.98 -10.07
C LEU A 229 -9.36 36.00 -9.94
N PRO A 230 -9.11 37.20 -9.39
CA PRO A 230 -10.06 38.29 -9.51
C PRO A 230 -10.14 38.68 -10.99
N ASP A 231 -11.38 38.75 -11.46
CA ASP A 231 -11.77 39.22 -12.78
C ASP A 231 -11.49 40.73 -12.86
N ILE A 232 -10.27 41.10 -13.27
CA ILE A 232 -9.92 42.48 -13.57
C ILE A 232 -10.40 42.81 -14.98
N SER A 233 -11.71 43.07 -15.09
CA SER A 233 -12.27 43.81 -16.22
C SER A 233 -11.95 45.30 -16.03
N PRO A 234 -11.24 45.98 -16.95
CA PRO A 234 -11.07 47.42 -16.87
C PRO A 234 -12.40 48.11 -17.21
N THR A 235 -12.89 48.92 -16.27
CA THR A 235 -13.99 49.87 -16.47
C THR A 235 -13.61 50.92 -17.51
N ARG A 236 -14.52 51.16 -18.46
CA ARG A 236 -14.51 52.28 -19.41
C ARG A 236 -14.55 53.65 -18.70
N GLY A 237 -13.90 54.64 -19.31
CA GLY A 237 -13.99 56.09 -19.07
C GLY A 237 -12.59 56.68 -18.95
N GLU A 238 -12.10 57.60 -19.78
CA GLU A 238 -12.70 58.59 -20.70
C GLU A 238 -12.15 58.49 -22.13
#